data_AF-A0A8H7ATZ1-F1
#
_entry.id   AF-A0A8H7ATZ1-F1
#
_cell.length_a   1.000
_cell.length_b   1.000
_cell.length_c   1.000
_cell.angle_alpha   90.00
_cell.angle_beta   90.00
_cell.angle_gamma   90.00
#
_symmetry.space_group_name_H-M   'P 1'
#
loop_
_entity.id
_entity.type
_entity.pdbx_description
1 polymer ?
#
loop_
_entity_poly.entity_id
_entity_poly.type
_entity_poly.pdbx_seq_one_letter_code
_entity_poly.pdbx_strand_id
1 'polypeptide(L)'
;MWLSCVRRPLLISELQHAVATRFNEPQIDPDEDCPPSEIIVESCLGLVTIEHDESTIRLCHFSLQEYLESQRENLFPQAQTTIARVCLTYLSYELPEQALIGNHVKLSNVSVEVILDYLPFLQYAADHWGFHAKAAAFNAIEGVALTFAKDVLKTIRAARILANHTPYSRRNHQSASSRYRRVDRRPK
;
A
#
# COMPACT_ATOMS: atom_id res chain seq x y z
N MET A 1 13.43 -7.53 -0.16
CA MET A 1 13.18 -6.55 -1.24
C MET A 1 12.34 -5.38 -0.78
N TRP A 2 11.05 -5.55 -0.44
CA TRP A 2 10.16 -4.43 -0.08
C TRP A 2 10.75 -3.55 1.02
N LEU A 3 11.06 -4.14 2.19
CA LEU A 3 11.55 -3.40 3.35
C LEU A 3 12.91 -2.68 3.14
N SER A 4 13.72 -3.12 2.18
CA SER A 4 15.00 -2.47 1.82
C SER A 4 14.86 -1.39 0.75
N CYS A 5 13.70 -1.29 0.10
CA CYS A 5 13.50 -0.43 -1.07
C CYS A 5 12.44 0.65 -0.84
N VAL A 6 11.58 0.49 0.16
CA VAL A 6 10.53 1.44 0.51
C VAL A 6 11.09 2.73 1.12
N ARG A 7 10.35 3.83 0.97
CA ARG A 7 10.76 5.18 1.37
C ARG A 7 10.41 5.57 2.81
N ARG A 8 9.56 4.75 3.43
CA ARG A 8 9.20 4.81 4.83
C ARG A 8 8.85 3.40 5.31
N PRO A 9 8.86 3.14 6.62
CA PRO A 9 8.30 1.91 7.16
C PRO A 9 6.86 1.71 6.67
N LEU A 10 6.51 0.45 6.41
CA LEU A 10 5.17 0.04 6.02
C LEU A 10 4.46 -0.58 7.22
N LEU A 11 3.15 -0.36 7.27
CA LEU A 11 2.27 -1.19 8.08
C LEU A 11 2.20 -2.61 7.49
N ILE A 12 1.95 -3.60 8.33
CA ILE A 12 1.75 -4.98 7.85
C ILE A 12 0.61 -5.05 6.82
N SER A 13 -0.49 -4.31 7.03
CA SER A 13 -1.61 -4.22 6.09
C SER A 13 -1.23 -3.55 4.76
N GLU A 14 -0.36 -2.55 4.80
CA GLU A 14 0.17 -1.93 3.59
C GLU A 14 1.00 -2.93 2.78
N LEU A 15 1.85 -3.71 3.45
CA LEU A 15 2.67 -4.73 2.78
C LEU A 15 1.82 -5.88 2.22
N GLN A 16 0.82 -6.36 2.96
CA GLN A 16 -0.13 -7.38 2.49
C GLN A 16 -0.75 -6.97 1.15
N HIS A 17 -1.30 -5.75 1.09
CA HIS A 17 -1.91 -5.21 -0.12
C HIS A 17 -0.88 -4.98 -1.26
N ALA A 18 0.32 -4.50 -0.93
CA ALA A 18 1.37 -4.31 -1.92
C ALA A 18 1.81 -5.63 -2.57
N VAL A 19 1.95 -6.70 -1.78
CA VAL A 19 2.31 -8.04 -2.28
C VAL A 19 1.15 -8.70 -3.02
N ALA A 20 -0.08 -8.46 -2.59
CA ALA A 20 -1.30 -8.99 -3.20
C ALA A 20 -1.76 -8.24 -4.46
N THR A 21 -1.05 -7.19 -4.88
CA THR A 21 -1.46 -6.38 -6.05
C THR A 21 -1.45 -7.23 -7.32
N ARG A 22 -2.62 -7.37 -7.95
CA ARG A 22 -2.83 -8.07 -9.22
C ARG A 22 -2.77 -7.08 -10.38
N PHE A 23 -1.87 -7.34 -11.33
CA PHE A 23 -1.77 -6.52 -12.53
C PHE A 23 -2.94 -6.80 -13.46
N ASN A 24 -3.48 -5.73 -14.06
CA ASN A 24 -4.59 -5.76 -15.02
C ASN A 24 -5.97 -6.10 -14.42
N GLU A 25 -6.08 -6.18 -13.10
CA GLU A 25 -7.37 -6.31 -12.42
C GLU A 25 -7.87 -4.95 -11.96
N PRO A 26 -9.19 -4.68 -12.05
CA PRO A 26 -9.75 -3.39 -11.68
C PRO A 26 -9.83 -3.20 -10.16
N GLN A 27 -9.74 -4.26 -9.37
CA GLN A 27 -9.91 -4.21 -7.92
C GLN A 27 -9.06 -5.27 -7.24
N ILE A 28 -8.92 -5.15 -5.93
CA ILE A 28 -8.34 -6.16 -5.05
C ILE A 28 -9.45 -6.67 -4.14
N ASP A 29 -9.50 -7.97 -3.89
CA ASP A 29 -10.31 -8.55 -2.83
C ASP A 29 -9.41 -8.79 -1.61
N PRO A 30 -9.43 -7.94 -0.56
CA PRO A 30 -8.53 -8.10 0.57
C PRO A 30 -8.74 -9.41 1.35
N ASP A 31 -9.91 -10.03 1.28
CA ASP A 31 -10.18 -11.27 2.03
C ASP A 31 -9.62 -12.50 1.31
N GLU A 32 -9.55 -12.47 -0.03
CA GLU A 32 -9.08 -13.59 -0.86
C GLU A 32 -7.63 -13.39 -1.37
N ASP A 33 -7.24 -12.15 -1.71
CA ASP A 33 -5.94 -11.85 -2.32
C ASP A 33 -4.83 -11.61 -1.29
N CYS A 34 -5.14 -11.00 -0.14
CA CYS A 34 -4.12 -10.61 0.83
C CYS A 34 -3.69 -11.81 1.69
N PRO A 35 -2.40 -12.18 1.66
CA PRO A 35 -1.93 -13.27 2.51
C PRO A 35 -1.98 -12.88 3.99
N PRO A 36 -2.26 -13.82 4.92
CA PRO A 36 -2.19 -13.56 6.36
C PRO A 36 -0.82 -13.01 6.77
N SER A 37 -0.79 -12.17 7.82
CA SER A 37 0.44 -11.56 8.32
C SER A 37 1.48 -12.59 8.74
N GLU A 38 1.01 -13.70 9.31
CA GLU A 38 1.83 -14.81 9.79
C GLU A 38 2.59 -15.44 8.64
N ILE A 39 1.92 -15.67 7.51
CA ILE A 39 2.52 -16.24 6.30
C ILE A 39 3.63 -15.33 5.74
N ILE A 40 3.43 -14.01 5.75
CA ILE A 40 4.47 -13.06 5.33
C ILE A 40 5.69 -13.16 6.24
N VAL A 41 5.50 -13.17 7.56
CA VAL A 41 6.59 -13.20 8.55
C VAL A 41 7.34 -14.54 8.50
N GLU A 42 6.62 -15.66 8.46
CA GLU A 42 7.17 -17.01 8.39
C GLU A 42 7.99 -17.20 7.10
N SER A 43 7.48 -16.72 5.96
CA SER A 43 8.19 -16.77 4.68
C SER A 43 9.52 -16.00 4.69
N CYS A 44 9.69 -15.06 5.62
CA CYS A 44 10.92 -14.29 5.78
C CYS A 44 11.93 -14.95 6.72
N LEU A 45 11.66 -16.13 7.30
CA LEU A 45 12.61 -16.93 8.08
C LEU A 45 13.33 -16.14 9.20
N GLY A 46 12.58 -15.28 9.91
CA GLY A 46 13.12 -14.47 11.02
C GLY A 46 13.89 -13.22 10.60
N LEU A 47 13.93 -12.87 9.30
CA LEU A 47 14.55 -11.64 8.80
C LEU A 47 13.70 -10.40 9.04
N VAL A 48 12.43 -10.57 9.41
CA VAL A 48 11.48 -9.48 9.63
C VAL A 48 10.75 -9.66 10.96
N THR A 49 10.34 -8.54 11.55
CA THR A 49 9.56 -8.48 12.79
C THR A 49 8.43 -7.46 12.63
N ILE A 50 7.34 -7.65 13.39
CA ILE A 50 6.25 -6.69 13.49
C ILE A 50 6.35 -6.02 14.85
N GLU A 51 6.41 -4.69 14.87
CA GLU A 51 6.38 -3.93 16.12
C GLU A 51 4.95 -3.85 16.65
N HIS A 52 4.75 -4.37 17.86
CA HIS A 52 3.42 -4.56 18.45
C HIS A 52 2.62 -3.25 18.63
N ASP A 53 3.30 -2.14 18.93
CA ASP A 53 2.62 -0.87 19.22
C ASP A 53 2.10 -0.16 17.96
N GLU A 54 2.74 -0.39 16.82
CA GLU A 54 2.49 0.35 15.58
C GLU A 54 2.01 -0.51 14.41
N SER A 55 2.04 -1.84 14.55
CA SER A 55 1.82 -2.79 13.43
C SER A 55 2.74 -2.52 12.23
N THR A 56 3.91 -1.93 12.49
CA THR A 56 4.94 -1.66 11.48
C THR A 56 5.77 -2.91 11.26
N ILE A 57 5.96 -3.31 10.01
CA ILE A 57 6.89 -4.40 9.67
C ILE A 57 8.29 -3.83 9.39
N ARG A 58 9.32 -4.42 9.99
CA ARG A 58 10.73 -3.99 9.85
C ARG A 58 11.65 -5.19 9.71
N LEU A 59 12.89 -4.94 9.29
CA LEU A 59 13.95 -5.94 9.32
C LEU A 59 14.35 -6.20 10.79
N CYS A 60 14.65 -7.45 11.13
CA CYS A 60 14.88 -7.86 12.52
C CYS A 60 16.14 -7.25 13.16
N HIS A 61 17.08 -6.74 12.37
CA HIS A 61 18.34 -6.19 12.86
C HIS A 61 18.88 -5.07 11.96
N PHE A 62 19.54 -4.07 12.56
CA PHE A 62 20.07 -2.91 11.84
C PHE A 62 21.15 -3.31 10.82
N SER A 63 22.04 -4.25 11.16
CA SER A 63 23.12 -4.67 10.23
C SER A 63 22.58 -5.38 8.99
N LEU A 64 21.44 -6.07 9.11
CA LEU A 64 20.73 -6.65 7.96
C LEU A 64 20.18 -5.54 7.06
N GLN A 65 19.63 -4.48 7.65
CA GLN A 65 19.18 -3.31 6.91
C GLN A 65 20.34 -2.64 6.16
N GLU A 66 21.45 -2.35 6.84
CA GLU A 66 22.65 -1.76 6.20
C GLU A 66 23.17 -2.63 5.05
N TYR A 67 23.24 -3.94 5.26
CA TYR A 67 23.66 -4.88 4.22
C TYR A 67 22.73 -4.83 3.00
N LEU A 68 21.43 -4.96 3.21
CA LEU A 68 20.45 -4.96 2.11
C LEU A 68 20.36 -3.62 1.38
N GLU A 69 20.53 -2.50 2.09
CA GLU A 69 20.59 -1.17 1.49
C GLU A 69 21.85 -1.00 0.64
N SER A 70 23.01 -1.43 1.14
CA SER A 70 24.29 -1.34 0.39
C SER A 70 24.32 -2.22 -0.86
N GLN A 71 23.59 -3.34 -0.86
CA GLN A 71 23.54 -4.31 -1.96
C GLN A 71 22.24 -4.25 -2.76
N ARG A 72 21.41 -3.22 -2.57
CA ARG A 72 20.04 -3.17 -3.10
C ARG A 72 19.96 -3.35 -4.61
N GLU A 73 20.85 -2.69 -5.35
CA GLU A 73 20.86 -2.73 -6.82
C GLU A 73 21.34 -4.08 -7.36
N ASN A 74 22.25 -4.75 -6.63
CA ASN A 74 22.76 -6.07 -6.98
C ASN A 74 21.75 -7.18 -6.65
N LEU A 75 21.17 -7.14 -5.45
CA LEU A 75 20.24 -8.14 -4.96
C LEU A 75 18.85 -7.98 -5.59
N PHE A 76 18.43 -6.75 -5.85
CA PHE A 76 17.08 -6.43 -6.32
C PHE A 76 17.09 -5.41 -7.47
N PRO A 77 17.71 -5.72 -8.62
CA PRO A 77 17.86 -4.78 -9.74
C PRO A 77 16.52 -4.26 -10.27
N GLN A 78 15.45 -5.06 -10.15
CA GLN A 78 14.10 -4.68 -10.60
C GLN A 78 13.19 -4.14 -9.49
N ALA A 79 13.69 -3.94 -8.27
CA ALA A 79 12.83 -3.53 -7.15
C ALA A 79 12.10 -2.21 -7.42
N GLN A 80 12.81 -1.20 -7.91
CA GLN A 80 12.20 0.11 -8.17
C GLN A 80 11.10 0.02 -9.25
N THR A 81 11.38 -0.73 -10.33
CA THR A 81 10.39 -1.05 -11.36
C THR A 81 9.17 -1.76 -10.79
N THR A 82 9.37 -2.82 -10.02
CA THR A 82 8.27 -3.61 -9.42
C THR A 82 7.42 -2.74 -8.49
N ILE A 83 8.06 -1.97 -7.59
CA ILE A 83 7.34 -1.11 -6.65
C ILE A 83 6.58 0.00 -7.41
N ALA A 84 7.19 0.62 -8.42
CA ALA A 84 6.52 1.63 -9.24
C ALA A 84 5.27 1.06 -9.92
N ARG A 85 5.37 -0.13 -10.53
CA ARG A 85 4.23 -0.82 -11.16
C ARG A 85 3.13 -1.14 -10.16
N VAL A 86 3.49 -1.65 -8.99
CA VAL A 86 2.53 -1.94 -7.92
C VAL A 86 1.84 -0.66 -7.46
N CYS A 87 2.58 0.42 -7.18
CA CYS A 87 1.98 1.69 -6.80
C CYS A 87 1.01 2.22 -7.88
N LEU A 88 1.40 2.21 -9.16
CA LEU A 88 0.56 2.70 -10.25
C LEU A 88 -0.69 1.84 -10.46
N THR A 89 -0.56 0.52 -10.35
CA THR A 89 -1.70 -0.42 -10.44
C THR A 89 -2.64 -0.20 -9.27
N TYR A 90 -2.11 -0.10 -8.05
CA TYR A 90 -2.88 0.10 -6.84
C TYR A 90 -3.60 1.46 -6.81
N LEU A 91 -2.95 2.52 -7.29
CA LEU A 91 -3.57 3.83 -7.54
C LEU A 91 -4.70 3.76 -8.56
N SER A 92 -4.74 2.72 -9.38
CA SER A 92 -5.70 2.53 -10.45
C SER A 92 -6.86 1.59 -10.10
N TYR A 93 -6.89 1.01 -8.90
CA TYR A 93 -8.00 0.17 -8.46
C TYR A 93 -9.29 0.97 -8.28
N GLU A 94 -10.42 0.39 -8.64
CA GLU A 94 -11.73 0.95 -8.36
C GLU A 94 -12.01 0.95 -6.86
N LEU A 95 -12.88 1.86 -6.41
CA LEU A 95 -13.44 1.78 -5.07
C LEU A 95 -14.64 0.83 -5.11
N PRO A 96 -14.82 -0.02 -4.09
CA PRO A 96 -15.93 -0.95 -4.04
C PRO A 96 -17.23 -0.17 -4.03
N GLU A 97 -18.25 -0.69 -4.71
CA GLU A 97 -19.57 -0.07 -4.76
C GLU A 97 -20.12 0.18 -3.35
N GLN A 98 -19.80 -0.64 -2.35
CA GLN A 98 -20.25 -0.45 -0.96
C GLN A 98 -19.65 0.80 -0.29
N ALA A 99 -18.50 1.31 -0.75
CA ALA A 99 -18.00 2.63 -0.34
C ALA A 99 -18.79 3.78 -1.02
N LEU A 100 -19.58 3.47 -2.05
CA LEU A 100 -20.42 4.37 -2.84
C LEU A 100 -21.93 4.19 -2.53
N ILE A 101 -22.35 3.07 -1.92
CA ILE A 101 -23.75 2.75 -1.63
C ILE A 101 -24.15 3.39 -0.30
N GLY A 102 -24.89 4.48 -0.43
CA GLY A 102 -25.55 5.18 0.67
C GLY A 102 -26.18 6.50 0.23
N ASN A 103 -25.71 7.09 -0.87
CA ASN A 103 -26.33 8.18 -1.61
C ASN A 103 -25.56 8.30 -2.94
N HIS A 104 -26.02 9.08 -3.91
CA HIS A 104 -25.25 9.50 -5.09
C HIS A 104 -24.02 10.33 -4.68
N VAL A 105 -23.07 9.70 -3.99
CA VAL A 105 -21.91 10.33 -3.37
C VAL A 105 -20.86 10.49 -4.45
N LYS A 106 -20.66 11.73 -4.88
CA LYS A 106 -19.44 12.12 -5.59
C LYS A 106 -18.24 11.63 -4.78
N LEU A 107 -17.17 11.18 -5.44
CA LEU A 107 -15.87 10.86 -4.83
C LEU A 107 -15.45 11.87 -3.74
N SER A 108 -15.83 13.15 -3.87
CA SER A 108 -15.63 14.21 -2.88
C SER A 108 -16.19 13.94 -1.48
N ASN A 109 -17.25 13.13 -1.31
CA ASN A 109 -17.92 12.99 0.00
C ASN A 109 -17.56 11.72 0.77
N VAL A 110 -16.87 10.75 0.17
CA VAL A 110 -16.25 9.66 0.93
C VAL A 110 -15.06 10.25 1.69
N SER A 111 -14.88 9.96 2.98
CA SER A 111 -13.72 10.46 3.71
C SER A 111 -12.43 9.74 3.26
N VAL A 112 -11.27 10.37 3.42
CA VAL A 112 -9.98 9.75 3.05
C VAL A 112 -9.69 8.55 3.94
N GLU A 113 -10.08 8.61 5.21
CA GLU A 113 -9.93 7.53 6.19
C GLU A 113 -10.68 6.29 5.75
N VAL A 114 -11.93 6.42 5.29
CA VAL A 114 -12.71 5.27 4.78
C VAL A 114 -12.04 4.62 3.58
N ILE A 115 -11.47 5.43 2.66
CA ILE A 115 -10.73 4.90 1.50
C ILE A 115 -9.49 4.14 1.97
N LEU A 116 -8.75 4.67 2.93
CA LEU A 116 -7.52 4.06 3.43
C LEU A 116 -7.77 2.84 4.33
N ASP A 117 -8.91 2.75 5.00
CA ASP A 117 -9.34 1.55 5.72
C ASP A 117 -9.57 0.38 4.75
N TYR A 118 -10.04 0.64 3.53
CA TYR A 118 -10.23 -0.37 2.48
C TYR A 118 -8.96 -0.59 1.64
N LEU A 119 -8.23 0.47 1.31
CA LEU A 119 -6.99 0.44 0.52
C LEU A 119 -5.82 1.01 1.33
N PRO A 120 -5.28 0.30 2.34
CA PRO A 120 -4.25 0.79 3.24
C PRO A 120 -2.98 1.26 2.54
N PHE A 121 -2.57 0.57 1.47
CA PHE A 121 -1.37 0.92 0.70
C PHE A 121 -1.52 2.19 -0.17
N LEU A 122 -2.73 2.74 -0.31
CA LEU A 122 -3.01 3.78 -1.30
C LEU A 122 -2.25 5.07 -1.03
N GLN A 123 -2.02 5.42 0.24
CA GLN A 123 -1.22 6.59 0.58
C GLN A 123 0.23 6.41 0.18
N TYR A 124 0.85 5.28 0.56
CA TYR A 124 2.23 5.00 0.16
C TYR A 124 2.37 5.08 -1.36
N ALA A 125 1.43 4.46 -2.07
CA ALA A 125 1.40 4.49 -3.52
C ALA A 125 1.32 5.92 -4.05
N ALA A 126 0.41 6.75 -3.54
CA ALA A 126 0.24 8.15 -3.95
C ALA A 126 1.51 8.99 -3.68
N ASP A 127 2.13 8.82 -2.52
CA ASP A 127 3.29 9.61 -2.08
C ASP A 127 4.58 9.24 -2.82
N HIS A 128 4.74 7.97 -3.19
CA HIS A 128 6.04 7.42 -3.57
C HIS A 128 6.11 6.79 -4.95
N TRP A 129 5.00 6.61 -5.69
CA TRP A 129 5.05 6.05 -7.04
C TRP A 129 6.03 6.79 -7.94
N GLY A 130 6.06 8.13 -7.89
CA GLY A 130 6.91 8.95 -8.75
C GLY A 130 8.40 8.79 -8.43
N PHE A 131 8.74 8.58 -7.15
CA PHE A 131 10.11 8.28 -6.73
C PHE A 131 10.58 6.95 -7.34
N HIS A 132 9.77 5.90 -7.18
CA HIS A 132 10.11 4.58 -7.71
C HIS A 132 10.14 4.58 -9.24
N ALA A 133 9.20 5.29 -9.88
CA ALA A 133 9.12 5.42 -11.33
C ALA A 133 10.35 6.12 -11.92
N LYS A 134 10.88 7.16 -11.25
CA LYS A 134 12.10 7.86 -11.67
C LYS A 134 13.33 6.94 -11.66
N ALA A 135 13.37 5.98 -10.73
CA ALA A 135 14.46 5.01 -10.61
C ALA A 135 14.20 3.70 -11.40
N ALA A 136 13.07 3.60 -12.10
CA ALA A 136 12.70 2.44 -12.89
C ALA A 136 13.08 2.62 -14.37
N ALA A 137 13.15 1.51 -15.10
CA ALA A 137 13.23 1.56 -16.55
C ALA A 137 11.88 2.06 -17.13
N PHE A 138 11.90 3.17 -17.87
CA PHE A 138 10.69 3.84 -18.34
C PHE A 138 9.76 2.91 -19.14
N ASN A 139 10.32 2.14 -20.08
CA ASN A 139 9.58 1.19 -20.91
C ASN A 139 8.85 0.11 -20.08
N ALA A 140 9.35 -0.24 -18.90
CA ALA A 140 8.73 -1.25 -18.04
C ALA A 140 7.50 -0.74 -17.27
N ILE A 141 7.32 0.58 -17.20
CA ILE A 141 6.21 1.22 -16.48
C ILE A 141 5.31 2.08 -17.37
N GLU A 142 5.72 2.37 -18.59
CA GLU A 142 5.05 3.28 -19.51
C GLU A 142 3.55 2.95 -19.68
N GLY A 143 3.21 1.70 -19.98
CA GLY A 143 1.81 1.31 -20.19
C GLY A 143 0.91 1.56 -18.99
N VAL A 144 1.36 1.16 -17.79
CA VAL A 144 0.58 1.36 -16.55
C VAL A 144 0.55 2.84 -16.13
N ALA A 145 1.66 3.57 -16.33
CA ALA A 145 1.73 4.99 -16.05
C ALA A 145 0.78 5.81 -16.95
N LEU A 146 0.75 5.50 -18.25
CA LEU A 146 -0.17 6.14 -19.21
C LEU A 146 -1.62 5.81 -18.92
N THR A 147 -1.91 4.56 -18.52
CA THR A 147 -3.27 4.15 -18.15
C THR A 147 -3.76 4.94 -16.93
N PHE A 148 -2.92 5.04 -15.90
CA PHE A 148 -3.21 5.87 -14.72
C PHE A 148 -3.38 7.35 -15.09
N ALA A 149 -2.45 7.93 -15.84
CA ALA A 149 -2.47 9.35 -16.18
C ALA A 149 -3.66 9.78 -17.04
N LYS A 150 -4.22 8.88 -17.86
CA LYS A 150 -5.39 9.15 -18.70
C LYS A 150 -6.71 9.10 -17.93
N ASP A 151 -6.73 8.47 -16.75
CA ASP A 151 -7.93 8.37 -15.93
C ASP A 151 -8.01 9.55 -14.94
N VAL A 152 -8.88 10.51 -15.26
CA VAL A 152 -9.07 11.73 -14.47
C VAL A 152 -9.58 11.41 -13.06
N LEU A 153 -10.40 10.38 -12.87
CA LEU A 153 -10.94 10.05 -11.55
C LEU A 153 -9.86 9.44 -10.65
N LYS A 154 -9.04 8.54 -11.20
CA LYS A 154 -7.92 7.91 -10.47
C LYS A 154 -6.86 8.94 -10.09
N THR A 155 -6.54 9.85 -10.99
CA THR A 155 -5.59 10.95 -10.73
C THR A 155 -6.13 11.96 -9.70
N ILE A 156 -7.40 12.35 -9.78
CA ILE A 156 -8.05 13.20 -8.76
C ILE A 156 -8.03 12.52 -7.40
N ARG A 157 -8.33 11.21 -7.32
CA ARG A 157 -8.26 10.47 -6.06
C ARG A 157 -6.85 10.49 -5.49
N ALA A 158 -5.83 10.18 -6.31
CA ALA A 158 -4.43 10.24 -5.89
C ALA A 158 -4.04 11.64 -5.36
N ALA A 159 -4.42 12.70 -6.06
CA ALA A 159 -4.21 14.08 -5.63
C ALA A 159 -4.93 14.39 -4.31
N ARG A 160 -6.13 13.87 -4.11
CA ARG A 160 -6.89 14.03 -2.86
C ARG A 160 -6.21 13.31 -1.69
N ILE A 161 -5.67 12.12 -1.92
CA ILE A 161 -4.88 11.37 -0.92
C ILE A 161 -3.60 12.13 -0.55
N LEU A 162 -2.90 12.70 -1.55
CA LEU A 162 -1.72 13.56 -1.33
C LEU A 162 -2.05 14.80 -0.51
N ALA A 163 -3.15 15.50 -0.85
CA ALA A 163 -3.57 16.72 -0.16
C ALA A 163 -3.98 16.48 1.30
N ASN A 164 -4.44 15.27 1.62
CA ASN A 164 -4.84 14.86 2.97
C ASN A 164 -3.80 13.94 3.62
N HIS A 165 -2.53 14.03 3.21
CA HIS A 165 -1.47 13.21 3.76
C HIS A 165 -1.45 13.29 5.30
N THR A 166 -1.84 12.19 5.92
CA THR A 166 -1.72 12.00 7.36
C THR A 166 -0.32 11.46 7.65
N PRO A 167 0.48 12.13 8.50
CA PRO A 167 1.77 11.59 8.90
C PRO A 167 1.61 10.18 9.44
N TYR A 168 2.54 9.29 9.06
CA TYR A 168 2.53 7.87 9.41
C TYR A 168 2.15 7.62 10.89
N SER A 169 2.75 8.37 11.81
CA SER A 169 2.52 8.28 13.26
C SER A 169 1.05 8.46 13.69
N ARG A 170 0.25 9.24 12.96
CA ARG A 170 -1.19 9.44 13.29
C ARG A 170 -2.06 8.26 12.85
N ARG A 171 -1.64 7.53 11.82
CA ARG A 171 -2.42 6.42 11.23
C ARG A 171 -2.36 5.15 12.08
N ASN A 172 -1.25 4.96 12.80
CA ASN A 172 -1.05 3.89 13.76
C ASN A 172 -2.11 3.90 14.89
N HIS A 173 -2.50 5.09 15.36
CA HIS A 173 -3.50 5.24 16.43
C HIS A 173 -4.96 5.03 15.97
N GLN A 174 -5.27 5.27 14.69
CA GLN A 174 -6.64 5.17 14.17
C GLN A 174 -7.01 3.75 13.71
N SER A 175 -6.03 2.99 13.19
CA SER A 175 -6.23 1.61 12.75
C SER A 175 -6.63 0.67 13.91
N ALA A 176 -6.07 0.90 15.10
CA ALA A 176 -6.41 0.16 16.33
C ALA A 176 -7.86 0.43 16.81
N SER A 177 -8.36 1.65 16.61
CA SER A 177 -9.70 2.06 17.06
C SER A 177 -10.82 1.67 16.07
N SER A 178 -10.53 1.56 14.77
CA SER A 178 -11.47 1.06 13.75
C SER A 178 -11.73 -0.46 13.89
N ARG A 179 -10.69 -1.26 14.21
CA ARG A 179 -10.83 -2.71 14.46
C ARG A 179 -11.72 -3.02 15.67
N TYR A 180 -11.59 -2.26 16.76
CA TYR A 180 -12.44 -2.43 17.96
C TYR A 180 -13.94 -2.23 17.66
N ARG A 181 -14.31 -1.28 16.78
CA ARG A 181 -15.71 -1.02 16.43
C ARG A 181 -16.35 -2.06 15.52
N ARG A 182 -15.57 -2.82 14.74
CA ARG A 182 -16.11 -3.91 13.89
C ARG A 182 -16.36 -5.20 14.67
N VAL A 183 -15.57 -5.49 15.72
CA VAL A 183 -15.75 -6.69 16.55
C VAL A 183 -17.04 -6.62 17.37
N ASP A 184 -17.43 -5.43 17.85
CA ASP A 184 -18.67 -5.21 18.63
C ASP A 184 -19.97 -5.24 17.80
N ARG A 185 -19.90 -5.39 16.47
CA ARG A 185 -21.07 -5.43 15.57
C ARG A 185 -21.38 -6.82 15.00
N ARG A 186 -20.89 -7.90 15.58
CA ARG A 186 -21.43 -9.25 15.29
C ARG A 186 -22.66 -9.51 16.17
N PRO A 187 -23.87 -9.68 15.61
CA PRO A 187 -25.01 -10.13 16.40
C PRO A 187 -24.79 -11.57 16.88
N LYS A 188 -25.24 -11.86 18.09
CA LYS A 188 -25.38 -13.23 18.62
C LYS A 188 -26.53 -13.94 17.91
#